data_AF-A0A176J9Z7-F1
#
_entry.id   AF-A0A176J9Z7-F1
#
_cell.length_a   1.000
_cell.length_b   1.000
_cell.length_c   1.000
_cell.angle_alpha   90.00
_cell.angle_beta   90.00
_cell.angle_gamma   90.00
#
_symmetry.space_group_name_H-M   'P 1'
#
loop_
_entity.id
_entity.type
_entity.pdbx_description
1 polymer ?
#
loop_
_entity_poly.entity_id
_entity_poly.type
_entity_poly.pdbx_seq_one_letter_code
_entity_poly.pdbx_strand_id
1 'polypeptide(L)'
;MIPREGLRVRVEKGVNEDVRTACLDFCKWLRKEMEFPVRVVIYIKKSYYVKNITTKQLASATFFAPYQLNVEPYIRIATGDYEDLVKVRGQIDALYAYMESIAHELAHYKQWLESRELNEKEASKYSEELVDLYHNHLNFE
;
A
#
# COMPACT_ATOMS: atom_id res chain seq x y z
N MET A 1 -7.75 -25.42 3.69
CA MET A 1 -7.76 -24.30 4.66
C MET A 1 -8.35 -23.12 3.93
N ILE A 2 -9.42 -22.51 4.44
CA ILE A 2 -10.02 -21.31 3.84
C ILE A 2 -9.09 -20.13 4.16
N PRO A 3 -8.64 -19.34 3.17
CA PRO A 3 -7.82 -18.16 3.44
C PRO A 3 -8.60 -17.18 4.32
N ARG A 4 -7.90 -16.52 5.25
CA ARG A 4 -8.52 -15.47 6.07
C ARG A 4 -8.82 -14.28 5.15
N GLU A 5 -9.83 -13.48 5.46
CA GLU A 5 -10.23 -12.31 4.67
C GLU A 5 -9.76 -11.00 5.35
N GLY A 6 -9.83 -9.90 4.60
CA GLY A 6 -9.69 -8.53 5.10
C GLY A 6 -8.34 -7.85 4.84
N LEU A 7 -8.28 -6.54 5.12
CA LEU A 7 -7.06 -5.74 5.07
C LEU A 7 -6.47 -5.50 6.45
N ARG A 8 -5.25 -5.99 6.71
CA ARG A 8 -4.54 -5.76 7.97
C ARG A 8 -3.37 -4.80 7.77
N VAL A 9 -3.22 -3.83 8.68
CA VAL A 9 -2.05 -2.94 8.70
C VAL A 9 -1.20 -3.24 9.94
N ARG A 10 0.13 -3.24 9.77
CA ARG A 10 1.12 -3.33 10.85
C ARG A 10 2.14 -2.23 10.67
N VAL A 11 2.23 -1.35 11.66
CA VAL A 11 3.14 -0.20 11.64
C VAL A 11 4.35 -0.52 12.51
N GLU A 12 5.55 -0.38 11.95
CA GLU A 12 6.80 -0.54 12.68
C GLU A 12 7.00 0.60 13.71
N LYS A 13 7.56 0.27 14.88
CA LYS A 13 7.92 1.27 15.87
C LYS A 13 8.96 2.25 15.30
N GLY A 14 8.64 3.55 15.35
CA GLY A 14 9.51 4.62 14.86
C GLY A 14 9.20 5.11 13.44
N VAL A 15 8.12 4.64 12.82
CA VAL A 15 7.51 5.33 11.67
C VAL A 15 6.99 6.70 12.15
N ASN A 16 7.12 7.73 11.32
CA ASN A 16 6.59 9.07 11.61
C ASN A 16 5.07 9.03 11.87
N GLU A 17 4.57 9.79 12.86
CA GLU A 17 3.17 9.73 13.30
C GLU A 17 2.16 10.27 12.26
N ASP A 18 2.55 11.24 11.43
CA ASP A 18 1.69 11.73 10.35
C ASP A 18 1.51 10.64 9.28
N VAL A 19 2.62 10.01 8.89
CA VAL A 19 2.62 8.87 7.95
C VAL A 19 1.80 7.72 8.51
N ARG A 20 1.96 7.41 9.81
CA ARG A 20 1.17 6.39 10.50
C ARG A 20 -0.32 6.68 10.40
N THR A 21 -0.72 7.90 10.73
CA THR A 21 -2.13 8.32 10.75
C THR A 21 -2.72 8.29 9.34
N ALA A 22 -2.05 8.94 8.38
CA ALA A 22 -2.47 8.98 6.99
C ALA A 22 -2.67 7.57 6.38
N CYS A 23 -1.70 6.67 6.56
CA CYS A 23 -1.80 5.30 6.07
C CYS A 23 -2.92 4.50 6.75
N LEU A 24 -3.12 4.70 8.06
CA LEU A 24 -4.17 3.99 8.81
C LEU A 24 -5.57 4.46 8.41
N ASP A 25 -5.77 5.77 8.23
CA ASP A 25 -7.04 6.34 7.82
C ASP A 25 -7.39 5.96 6.38
N PHE A 26 -6.42 6.04 5.45
CA PHE A 26 -6.59 5.53 4.10
C PHE A 26 -6.97 4.05 4.10
N CYS A 27 -6.25 3.21 4.85
CA CYS A 27 -6.58 1.78 4.95
C CYS A 27 -7.91 1.50 5.67
N LYS A 28 -8.40 2.41 6.52
CA LYS A 28 -9.71 2.31 7.14
C LYS A 28 -10.82 2.59 6.13
N TRP A 29 -10.63 3.59 5.28
CA TRP A 29 -11.52 3.88 4.15
C TRP A 29 -11.53 2.71 3.15
N LEU A 30 -10.36 2.18 2.76
CA LEU A 30 -10.25 1.05 1.84
C LEU A 30 -11.03 -0.20 2.30
N ARG A 31 -11.15 -0.45 3.61
CA ARG A 31 -11.96 -1.57 4.14
C ARG A 31 -13.45 -1.44 3.86
N LYS A 32 -13.95 -0.24 3.54
CA LYS A 32 -15.35 0.01 3.18
C LYS A 32 -15.55 -0.05 1.66
N GLU A 33 -14.55 0.39 0.90
CA GLU A 33 -14.66 0.54 -0.55
C GLU A 33 -14.19 -0.68 -1.36
N MET A 34 -13.48 -1.61 -0.71
CA MET A 34 -12.87 -2.76 -1.39
C MET A 34 -13.11 -4.07 -0.64
N GLU A 35 -13.30 -5.13 -1.42
CA GLU A 35 -13.33 -6.50 -0.93
C GLU A 35 -11.92 -7.10 -0.85
N PHE A 36 -11.69 -7.89 0.20
CA PHE A 36 -10.40 -8.55 0.47
C PHE A 36 -10.62 -10.07 0.70
N PRO A 37 -10.94 -10.85 -0.35
CA PRO A 37 -11.27 -12.27 -0.24
C PRO A 37 -10.08 -13.14 0.21
N VAL A 38 -8.85 -12.64 0.05
CA VAL A 38 -7.65 -13.21 0.67
C VAL A 38 -6.96 -12.12 1.46
N ARG A 39 -6.69 -12.36 2.74
CA ARG A 39 -6.14 -11.35 3.64
C ARG A 39 -4.79 -10.88 3.12
N VAL A 40 -4.69 -9.57 2.93
CA VAL A 40 -3.41 -8.91 2.66
C VAL A 40 -2.96 -8.14 3.90
N VAL A 41 -1.69 -8.29 4.25
CA VAL A 41 -1.06 -7.54 5.35
C VAL A 41 -0.16 -6.45 4.78
N ILE A 42 -0.45 -5.19 5.07
CA ILE A 42 0.41 -4.06 4.77
C ILE A 42 1.33 -3.80 5.96
N TYR A 43 2.64 -3.83 5.73
CA TYR A 43 3.64 -3.44 6.70
C TYR A 43 4.20 -2.05 6.37
N ILE A 44 3.94 -1.08 7.24
CA ILE A 44 4.57 0.24 7.15
C ILE A 44 5.91 0.18 7.87
N LYS A 45 6.99 0.46 7.16
CA LYS A 45 8.39 0.29 7.59
C LYS A 45 9.08 1.63 7.76
N LYS A 46 9.83 1.78 8.84
CA LYS A 46 10.63 3.01 9.08
C LYS A 46 11.87 3.12 8.18
N SER A 47 12.20 2.06 7.44
CA SER A 47 13.38 2.03 6.58
C SER A 47 13.17 2.91 5.36
N TYR A 48 14.26 3.48 4.85
CA TYR A 48 14.25 4.31 3.63
C TYR A 48 13.86 3.51 2.39
N TYR A 49 14.21 2.21 2.38
CA TYR A 49 13.82 1.28 1.32
C TYR A 49 13.37 -0.05 1.92
N VAL A 50 12.65 -0.84 1.12
CA VAL A 50 12.37 -2.25 1.37
C VAL A 50 13.05 -3.11 0.29
N LYS A 51 13.57 -4.27 0.68
CA LYS A 51 14.22 -5.19 -0.25
C LYS A 51 13.18 -6.14 -0.86
N ASN A 52 13.04 -6.13 -2.18
CA ASN A 52 12.22 -7.09 -2.90
C ASN A 52 12.74 -8.52 -2.65
N ILE A 53 11.85 -9.45 -2.28
CA ILE A 53 12.27 -10.80 -1.88
C ILE A 53 12.74 -11.63 -3.07
N THR A 54 12.25 -11.35 -4.27
CA THR A 54 12.57 -12.04 -5.52
C THR A 54 13.77 -11.40 -6.20
N THR A 55 13.68 -10.12 -6.57
CA THR A 55 14.72 -9.43 -7.36
C THR A 55 15.91 -8.96 -6.52
N LYS A 56 15.77 -8.92 -5.19
CA LYS A 56 16.75 -8.38 -4.23
C LYS A 56 17.05 -6.88 -4.38
N GLN A 57 16.33 -6.17 -5.25
CA GLN A 57 16.44 -4.72 -5.42
C GLN A 57 15.79 -3.96 -4.25
N LEU A 58 16.28 -2.74 -4.03
CA LEU A 58 15.68 -1.78 -3.10
C LEU A 58 14.54 -1.04 -3.80
N ALA A 59 13.40 -0.91 -3.12
CA ALA A 59 12.21 -0.23 -3.62
C ALA A 59 11.53 0.57 -2.51
N SER A 60 10.68 1.53 -2.89
CA SER A 60 9.81 2.27 -1.96
C SER A 60 8.64 1.41 -1.46
N ALA A 61 8.14 0.50 -2.31
CA ALA A 61 7.09 -0.44 -1.97
C ALA A 61 7.34 -1.81 -2.62
N THR A 62 6.76 -2.87 -2.05
CA THR A 62 6.72 -4.20 -2.69
C THR A 62 5.45 -4.95 -2.31
N PHE A 63 4.82 -5.60 -3.28
CA PHE A 63 3.87 -6.69 -3.10
C PHE A 63 4.56 -8.07 -3.20
N PHE A 64 4.19 -8.98 -2.29
CA PHE A 64 4.52 -10.40 -2.38
C PHE A 64 3.27 -11.19 -2.76
N ALA A 65 3.29 -11.73 -3.98
CA ALA A 65 2.28 -12.60 -4.57
C ALA A 65 2.67 -14.08 -4.39
N PRO A 66 2.05 -14.84 -3.48
CA PRO A 66 2.33 -16.26 -3.36
C PRO A 66 1.67 -17.06 -4.48
N TYR A 67 2.28 -18.18 -4.88
CA TYR A 67 1.70 -19.08 -5.89
C TYR A 67 0.40 -19.74 -5.41
N GLN A 68 0.30 -20.04 -4.11
CA GLN A 68 -0.88 -20.66 -3.51
C GLN A 68 -1.70 -19.62 -2.74
N LEU A 69 -3.01 -19.54 -3.00
CA LEU A 69 -3.93 -18.61 -2.33
C LEU A 69 -4.11 -18.87 -0.82
N ASN A 70 -3.68 -20.02 -0.31
CA ASN A 70 -3.69 -20.34 1.13
C ASN A 70 -2.49 -19.72 1.88
N VAL A 71 -1.51 -19.16 1.16
CA VAL A 71 -0.42 -18.37 1.73
C VAL A 71 -0.85 -16.91 1.68
N GLU A 72 -0.74 -16.20 2.81
CA GLU A 72 -1.17 -14.81 2.88
C GLU A 72 -0.19 -13.90 2.11
N PRO A 73 -0.67 -13.12 1.13
CA PRO A 73 0.13 -12.09 0.49
C PRO A 73 0.41 -10.95 1.47
N TYR A 74 1.45 -10.17 1.18
CA TYR A 74 1.75 -8.99 1.96
C TYR A 74 2.33 -7.86 1.12
N ILE A 75 2.14 -6.65 1.59
CA ILE A 75 2.68 -5.42 1.04
C ILE A 75 3.66 -4.84 2.06
N ARG A 76 4.74 -4.23 1.61
CA ARG A 76 5.67 -3.47 2.46
C ARG A 76 5.86 -2.10 1.86
N ILE A 77 5.70 -1.06 2.68
CA ILE A 77 5.91 0.34 2.30
C ILE A 77 7.07 0.89 3.13
N ALA A 78 8.10 1.40 2.47
CA ALA A 78 9.20 2.13 3.07
C ALA A 78 8.78 3.59 3.29
N THR A 79 9.00 4.12 4.48
CA THR A 79 8.63 5.50 4.84
C THR A 79 9.76 6.28 5.50
N GLY A 80 10.98 5.77 5.41
CA GLY A 80 12.15 6.41 6.02
C GLY A 80 12.62 7.67 5.28
N ASP A 81 12.04 7.95 4.11
CA ASP A 81 12.30 9.11 3.26
C ASP A 81 11.32 10.27 3.51
N TYR A 82 10.42 10.17 4.49
CA TYR A 82 9.35 11.14 4.72
C TYR A 82 9.88 12.58 4.85
N GLU A 83 10.87 12.79 5.72
CA GLU A 83 11.42 14.14 5.95
C GLU A 83 12.07 14.74 4.69
N ASP A 84 12.55 13.89 3.77
CA ASP A 84 13.13 14.34 2.50
C ASP A 84 12.04 14.61 1.46
N LEU A 85 10.97 13.80 1.43
CA LEU A 85 9.79 14.06 0.60
C LEU A 85 9.10 15.37 1.00
N VAL A 86 8.96 15.65 2.30
CA VAL A 86 8.37 16.89 2.80
C VAL A 86 9.15 18.12 2.30
N LYS A 87 10.49 18.07 2.29
CA LYS A 87 11.31 19.18 1.79
C LYS A 87 11.12 19.45 0.30
N VAL A 88 10.87 18.41 -0.48
CA VAL A 88 10.78 18.49 -1.94
C VAL A 88 9.37 18.85 -2.41
N ARG A 89 8.33 18.33 -1.74
CA ARG A 89 6.94 18.36 -2.23
C ARG A 89 5.95 18.97 -1.24
N GLY A 90 6.37 19.23 0.00
CA GLY A 90 5.47 19.60 1.09
C GLY A 90 4.85 18.38 1.77
N GLN A 91 4.23 18.63 2.92
CA GLN A 91 3.74 17.59 3.82
C GLN A 91 2.59 16.78 3.20
N ILE A 92 1.61 17.46 2.62
CA ILE A 92 0.40 16.83 2.07
C ILE A 92 0.80 15.87 0.94
N ASP A 93 1.55 16.35 -0.06
CA ASP A 93 1.98 15.54 -1.20
C ASP A 93 2.89 14.37 -0.77
N ALA A 94 3.69 14.54 0.28
CA ALA A 94 4.49 13.45 0.84
C ALA A 94 3.61 12.33 1.44
N LEU A 95 2.50 12.67 2.11
CA LEU A 95 1.56 11.69 2.63
C LEU A 95 0.79 10.99 1.50
N TYR A 96 0.37 11.73 0.48
CA TYR A 96 -0.30 11.17 -0.70
C TYR A 96 0.61 10.18 -1.44
N ALA A 97 1.91 10.44 -1.55
CA ALA A 97 2.86 9.50 -2.17
C ALA A 97 2.88 8.11 -1.48
N TYR A 98 2.67 8.05 -0.16
CA TYR A 98 2.55 6.77 0.54
C TYR A 98 1.19 6.09 0.34
N MET A 99 0.11 6.87 0.18
CA MET A 99 -1.21 6.33 -0.19
C MET A 99 -1.17 5.75 -1.60
N GLU A 100 -0.54 6.44 -2.56
CA GLU A 100 -0.30 5.95 -3.92
C GLU A 100 0.52 4.66 -3.88
N SER A 101 1.61 4.62 -3.09
CA SER A 101 2.40 3.40 -2.92
C SER A 101 1.58 2.23 -2.39
N ILE A 102 0.63 2.47 -1.47
CA ILE A 102 -0.31 1.44 -1.00
C ILE A 102 -1.27 1.02 -2.11
N ALA A 103 -1.86 1.98 -2.82
CA ALA A 103 -2.87 1.74 -3.84
C ALA A 103 -2.30 0.99 -5.06
N HIS A 104 -1.08 1.33 -5.48
CA HIS A 104 -0.34 0.64 -6.54
C HIS A 104 -0.14 -0.84 -6.21
N GLU A 105 0.33 -1.15 -5.00
CA GLU A 105 0.55 -2.53 -4.58
C GLU A 105 -0.77 -3.30 -4.34
N LEU A 106 -1.85 -2.58 -4.01
CA LEU A 106 -3.20 -3.16 -3.96
C LEU A 106 -3.76 -3.46 -5.37
N ALA A 107 -3.34 -2.72 -6.40
CA ALA A 107 -3.66 -3.05 -7.78
C ALA A 107 -3.01 -4.38 -8.19
N HIS A 108 -1.75 -4.60 -7.79
CA HIS A 108 -1.09 -5.89 -7.99
C HIS A 108 -1.76 -7.02 -7.20
N TYR A 109 -2.24 -6.75 -5.99
CA TYR A 109 -3.08 -7.70 -5.25
C TYR A 109 -4.33 -8.10 -6.02
N LYS A 110 -5.04 -7.15 -6.65
CA LYS A 110 -6.21 -7.45 -7.50
C LYS A 110 -5.83 -8.28 -8.73
N GLN A 111 -4.77 -7.88 -9.44
CA GLN A 111 -4.25 -8.64 -10.59
C GLN A 111 -3.91 -10.08 -10.21
N TRP A 112 -3.29 -10.27 -9.04
CA TRP A 112 -2.97 -11.59 -8.50
C TRP A 112 -4.21 -12.43 -8.16
N LEU A 113 -5.23 -11.85 -7.52
CA LEU A 113 -6.49 -12.55 -7.27
C LEU A 113 -7.15 -13.03 -8.56
N GLU A 114 -7.04 -12.24 -9.63
CA GLU A 114 -7.58 -12.53 -10.95
C GLU A 114 -6.67 -13.47 -11.77
N SER A 115 -5.58 -13.98 -11.20
CA SER A 115 -4.58 -14.81 -11.89
C SER A 115 -4.01 -14.15 -13.14
N ARG A 116 -3.91 -12.82 -13.14
CA ARG A 116 -3.31 -12.03 -14.22
C ARG A 116 -1.84 -11.72 -13.92
N GLU A 117 -1.07 -11.52 -14.98
CA GLU A 117 0.26 -10.94 -14.89
C GLU A 117 0.20 -9.53 -14.28
N LEU A 118 1.23 -9.19 -13.50
CA LEU A 118 1.33 -7.87 -12.89
C LEU A 118 1.61 -6.81 -13.96
N ASN A 119 0.82 -5.75 -13.99
CA ASN A 119 0.93 -4.68 -14.97
C ASN A 119 1.10 -3.34 -14.27
N GLU A 120 2.31 -2.79 -14.35
CA GLU A 120 2.71 -1.52 -13.72
C GLU A 120 1.90 -0.32 -14.21
N LYS A 121 1.52 -0.30 -15.50
CA LYS A 121 0.77 0.81 -16.08
C LYS A 121 -0.67 0.83 -15.56
N GLU A 122 -1.31 -0.34 -15.49
CA GLU A 122 -2.62 -0.47 -14.87
C GLU A 122 -2.57 -0.17 -13.37
N ALA A 123 -1.52 -0.62 -12.68
CA ALA A 123 -1.34 -0.36 -11.26
C ALA A 123 -1.17 1.13 -10.94
N SER A 124 -0.38 1.85 -11.75
CA SER A 124 -0.19 3.30 -11.61
C SER A 124 -1.50 4.05 -11.83
N LYS A 125 -2.22 3.73 -12.91
CA LYS A 125 -3.52 4.35 -13.20
C LYS A 125 -4.55 4.09 -12.10
N TYR A 126 -4.63 2.84 -11.64
CA TYR A 126 -5.53 2.47 -10.56
C TYR A 126 -5.18 3.19 -9.25
N SER A 127 -3.89 3.36 -8.97
CA SER A 127 -3.39 4.08 -7.80
C SER A 127 -3.86 5.53 -7.79
N GLU A 128 -3.65 6.25 -8.90
CA GLU A 128 -4.08 7.64 -9.07
C GLU A 128 -5.59 7.76 -8.86
N GLU A 129 -6.39 6.95 -9.57
CA GLU A 129 -7.86 6.97 -9.45
C GLU A 129 -8.35 6.69 -8.02
N LEU A 130 -7.73 5.74 -7.32
CA LEU A 130 -8.14 5.37 -5.96
C LEU A 130 -7.79 6.43 -4.93
N VAL A 131 -6.64 7.08 -5.09
CA VAL A 131 -6.21 8.17 -4.22
C VAL A 131 -7.06 9.42 -4.45
N ASP A 132 -7.43 9.71 -5.70
CA ASP A 132 -8.37 10.78 -6.03
C ASP A 132 -9.76 10.55 -5.40
N LEU A 133 -10.25 9.31 -5.41
CA LEU A 133 -11.50 8.96 -4.73
C LEU A 133 -11.42 9.21 -3.22
N TYR A 134 -10.30 8.87 -2.59
CA TYR A 134 -10.09 9.14 -1.17
C TYR A 134 -9.97 10.65 -0.89
N HIS A 135 -9.24 11.39 -1.72
CA HIS A 135 -9.17 12.85 -1.62
C HIS A 135 -10.56 13.49 -1.67
N ASN A 136 -11.39 13.06 -2.62
CA ASN A 136 -12.76 13.53 -2.73
C ASN A 136 -13.60 13.15 -1.51
N HIS A 137 -13.47 11.92 -1.00
CA HIS A 137 -14.15 11.49 0.22
C HIS A 137 -13.89 12.42 1.41
N LEU A 138 -12.63 12.86 1.59
CA LEU A 138 -12.26 13.80 2.66
C LEU A 138 -12.89 15.19 2.50
N ASN A 139 -13.27 15.59 1.28
CA ASN A 139 -13.90 16.89 1.02
C ASN A 139 -15.44 16.87 1.22
N PHE A 140 -16.04 15.69 1.42
CA PHE A 140 -17.48 15.51 1.59
C PHE A 140 -17.89 14.97 2.97
N GLU A 141 -16.93 14.73 3.88
CA GLU A 141 -17.17 14.48 5.33
C GLU A 141 -17.04 15.76 6.15
#